data_AF-A0A662HNI9-F1
#
_entry.id   AF-A0A662HNI9-F1
#
_cell.length_a   1.000
_cell.length_b   1.000
_cell.length_c   1.000
_cell.angle_alpha   90.00
_cell.angle_beta   90.00
_cell.angle_gamma   90.00
#
_symmetry.space_group_name_H-M   'P 1'
#
loop_
_entity.id
_entity.type
_entity.pdbx_description
1 polymer ?
#
loop_
_entity_poly.entity_id
_entity_poly.type
_entity_poly.pdbx_seq_one_letter_code
_entity_poly.pdbx_strand_id
1 'polypeptide(L)'
;VLNVEVIHVIRSTVRKIERAPLCPVCRKRMKSMGRNKGYRCPKCKYKAPKATKVIEKYPSIIDPGIYIPSPRAYRHLTRPRRRFGVINKQNISYIFKPWHYP
;
A
#
# COMPACT_ATOMS: atom_id res chain seq x y z
N VAL A 1 -3.30 -21.88 -1.92
CA VAL A 1 -3.64 -20.60 -2.56
C VAL A 1 -4.84 -20.01 -1.83
N LEU A 2 -4.84 -18.70 -1.55
CA LEU A 2 -5.96 -18.02 -0.87
C LEU A 2 -6.77 -17.20 -1.87
N ASN A 3 -8.07 -17.48 -1.98
CA ASN A 3 -8.96 -16.70 -2.84
C ASN A 3 -9.55 -15.53 -2.03
N VAL A 4 -8.97 -14.35 -2.23
CA VAL A 4 -9.27 -13.17 -1.43
C VAL A 4 -10.62 -12.55 -1.79
N GLU A 5 -11.54 -12.48 -0.82
CA GLU A 5 -12.84 -11.81 -0.96
C GLU A 5 -12.83 -10.38 -0.40
N VAL A 6 -11.99 -10.10 0.60
CA VAL A 6 -11.82 -8.78 1.23
C VAL A 6 -10.37 -8.64 1.69
N ILE A 7 -9.79 -7.46 1.53
CA ILE A 7 -8.48 -7.09 2.08
C ILE A 7 -8.66 -5.93 3.04
N HIS A 8 -8.14 -6.05 4.26
CA HIS A 8 -8.03 -4.92 5.19
C HIS A 8 -6.56 -4.52 5.31
N VAL A 9 -6.21 -3.39 4.72
CA VAL A 9 -4.87 -2.80 4.82
C VAL A 9 -4.80 -2.03 6.13
N ILE A 10 -4.06 -2.56 7.10
CA ILE A 10 -3.93 -1.97 8.43
C ILE A 10 -3.02 -0.74 8.40
N ARG A 11 -1.89 -0.85 7.69
CA ARG A 11 -0.89 0.21 7.54
C ARG A 11 -0.27 0.14 6.15
N SER A 12 -0.11 1.30 5.53
CA SER A 12 0.71 1.43 4.32
C SER A 12 2.09 1.96 4.70
N THR A 13 3.12 1.50 4.00
CA THR A 13 4.50 1.93 4.24
C THR A 13 5.01 2.76 3.08
N VAL A 14 5.78 3.79 3.41
CA VAL A 14 6.49 4.62 2.42
C VAL A 14 7.65 3.81 1.86
N ARG A 15 7.69 3.65 0.54
CA ARG A 15 8.81 2.99 -0.12
C ARG A 15 10.01 3.93 -0.11
N LYS A 16 11.10 3.50 0.52
CA LYS A 16 12.37 4.23 0.53
C LYS A 16 13.30 3.63 -0.50
N ILE A 17 13.82 4.44 -1.41
CA ILE A 17 14.80 4.01 -2.42
C ILE A 17 16.04 4.88 -2.25
N GLU A 18 17.19 4.24 -2.11
CA GLU A 18 18.46 4.95 -2.18
C GLU A 18 18.83 5.20 -3.63
N ARG A 19 19.16 6.44 -3.99
CA ARG A 19 19.85 6.69 -5.27
C ARG A 19 20.93 7.75 -5.16
N ALA A 20 21.79 7.80 -6.17
CA ALA A 20 22.90 8.76 -6.24
C ALA A 20 22.39 10.22 -6.09
N PRO A 21 23.18 11.17 -5.57
CA PRO A 21 22.76 12.56 -5.46
C PRO A 21 22.58 13.22 -6.83
N LEU A 22 21.84 14.33 -6.85
CA LEU A 22 21.77 15.25 -7.99
C LEU A 22 22.99 16.18 -7.97
N CYS A 23 23.51 16.52 -9.15
CA CYS A 23 24.59 17.48 -9.26
C CYS A 23 24.12 18.90 -8.88
N PRO A 24 24.84 19.64 -8.02
CA PRO A 24 24.44 21.00 -7.62
C PRO A 24 24.50 22.01 -8.77
N VAL A 25 25.35 21.76 -9.78
CA VAL A 25 25.55 22.68 -10.92
C VAL A 25 24.51 22.46 -12.03
N CYS A 26 24.30 21.22 -12.45
CA CYS A 26 23.47 20.91 -13.63
C CYS A 26 22.27 20.00 -13.36
N ARG A 27 22.04 19.64 -12.09
CA ARG A 27 20.94 18.78 -11.62
C ARG A 27 20.84 17.38 -12.24
N LYS A 28 21.80 16.96 -13.08
CA LYS A 28 21.87 15.58 -13.60
C LYS A 28 22.27 14.61 -12.48
N ARG A 29 21.71 13.40 -12.49
CA ARG A 29 22.06 12.32 -11.55
C ARG A 29 23.55 12.00 -11.66
N MET A 30 24.25 11.99 -10.53
CA MET A 30 25.69 11.70 -10.50
C MET A 30 25.95 10.19 -10.60
N LYS A 31 27.17 9.80 -11.02
CA LYS A 31 27.64 8.41 -11.06
C LYS A 31 28.62 8.15 -9.91
N SER A 32 28.63 6.93 -9.38
CA SER A 32 29.59 6.54 -8.33
C SER A 32 31.02 6.58 -8.87
N MET A 33 31.97 7.00 -8.04
CA MET A 33 33.41 6.95 -8.33
C MET A 33 34.10 5.69 -7.78
N GLY A 34 33.33 4.76 -7.19
CA GLY A 34 33.83 3.57 -6.49
C GLY A 34 33.58 3.61 -4.99
N ARG A 35 33.89 2.50 -4.30
CA ARG A 35 33.71 2.38 -2.84
C ARG A 35 34.45 3.51 -2.12
N ASN A 36 33.75 4.23 -1.24
CA ASN A 36 34.27 5.35 -0.43
C ASN A 36 34.88 6.53 -1.22
N LYS A 37 34.63 6.64 -2.53
CA LYS A 37 35.15 7.73 -3.39
C LYS A 37 34.11 8.79 -3.75
N GLY A 38 32.87 8.65 -3.27
CA GLY A 38 31.77 9.57 -3.54
C GLY A 38 31.26 9.50 -4.98
N TYR A 39 30.87 10.64 -5.55
CA TYR A 39 30.17 10.73 -6.83
C TYR A 39 30.77 11.76 -7.78
N ARG A 40 30.61 11.54 -9.10
CA ARG A 40 30.97 12.49 -10.16
C ARG A 40 29.80 12.76 -11.09
N CYS A 41 29.63 14.01 -11.48
CA CYS A 41 28.68 14.38 -12.52
C CYS A 41 29.24 14.01 -13.91
N PRO A 42 28.50 13.25 -14.74
CA PRO A 42 28.93 12.93 -16.09
C PRO A 42 28.89 14.13 -17.05
N LYS A 43 28.09 15.18 -16.78
CA LYS A 43 27.92 16.35 -17.66
C LYS A 43 28.95 17.44 -17.38
N CYS A 44 28.96 18.02 -16.18
CA CYS A 44 29.85 19.13 -15.81
C CYS A 44 31.16 18.68 -15.14
N LYS A 45 31.41 17.37 -15.03
CA LYS A 45 32.59 16.77 -14.39
C LYS A 45 32.79 17.09 -12.90
N TYR A 46 31.88 17.84 -12.25
CA TYR A 46 31.89 18.11 -10.80
C TYR A 46 32.06 16.83 -9.98
N LYS A 47 32.96 16.84 -8.98
CA LYS A 47 33.24 15.72 -8.09
C LYS A 47 32.78 16.05 -6.68
N ALA A 48 32.09 15.11 -6.05
CA ALA A 48 31.63 15.20 -4.67
C ALA A 48 32.15 13.97 -3.89
N PRO A 49 33.40 13.99 -3.40
CA PRO A 49 34.03 12.85 -2.76
C PRO A 49 33.36 12.44 -1.44
N LYS A 50 32.73 13.40 -0.74
CA LYS A 50 32.00 13.17 0.52
C LYS A 50 30.51 12.87 0.33
N ALA A 51 30.01 12.89 -0.91
CA ALA A 51 28.58 12.70 -1.13
C ALA A 51 28.16 11.23 -0.95
N THR A 52 27.03 11.03 -0.29
CA THR A 52 26.42 9.73 -0.04
C THR A 52 25.15 9.57 -0.87
N LYS A 53 24.56 8.36 -0.84
CA LYS A 53 23.26 8.14 -1.47
C LYS A 53 22.20 8.98 -0.76
N VAL A 54 21.24 9.49 -1.54
CA VAL A 54 20.07 10.20 -1.02
C VAL A 54 18.92 9.22 -0.94
N ILE A 55 18.19 9.26 0.18
CA ILE A 55 16.97 8.48 0.38
C ILE A 55 15.81 9.26 -0.24
N GLU A 56 15.21 8.69 -1.27
CA GLU A 56 13.96 9.19 -1.84
C GLU A 56 12.79 8.40 -1.26
N LYS A 57 11.81 9.14 -0.74
CA LYS A 57 10.55 8.61 -0.21
C LYS A 57 9.51 8.66 -1.32
N TYR A 58 8.95 7.51 -1.65
CA TYR A 58 7.81 7.40 -2.56
C TYR A 58 6.55 7.11 -1.76
N PRO A 59 5.47 7.86 -1.99
CA PRO A 59 4.19 7.59 -1.33
C PRO A 59 3.73 6.17 -1.66
N SER A 60 2.98 5.58 -0.73
CA SER A 60 2.37 4.28 -0.99
C SER A 60 1.28 4.42 -2.06
N ILE A 61 1.10 3.38 -2.86
CA ILE A 61 0.03 3.34 -3.89
C ILE A 61 -1.32 2.99 -3.25
N ILE A 62 -1.30 2.42 -2.04
CA ILE A 62 -2.46 1.88 -1.34
C ILE A 62 -2.55 2.56 0.02
N ASP A 63 -3.74 3.03 0.37
CA ASP A 63 -4.04 3.61 1.66
C ASP A 63 -4.54 2.55 2.65
N PRO A 64 -4.44 2.79 3.96
CA PRO A 64 -5.11 1.95 4.94
C PRO A 64 -6.62 1.94 4.72
N GLY A 65 -7.25 0.76 4.83
CA GLY A 65 -8.68 0.62 4.63
C GLY A 65 -9.11 -0.75 4.10
N ILE A 66 -10.41 -0.89 3.90
CA ILE A 66 -11.03 -2.13 3.44
C ILE A 66 -11.24 -2.05 1.92
N TYR A 67 -10.59 -2.97 1.20
CA TYR A 67 -10.72 -3.17 -0.23
C TYR A 67 -11.55 -4.42 -0.49
N ILE A 68 -12.61 -4.27 -1.28
CA ILE A 68 -13.59 -5.30 -1.60
C ILE A 68 -13.69 -5.31 -3.12
N PRO A 69 -13.84 -6.49 -3.77
CA PRO A 69 -14.00 -6.55 -5.22
C PRO A 69 -15.28 -5.85 -5.69
N SER A 70 -15.47 -5.79 -7.01
CA SER A 70 -16.74 -5.35 -7.58
C SER A 70 -17.87 -6.32 -7.20
N PRO A 71 -19.13 -5.88 -7.10
CA PRO A 71 -20.25 -6.75 -6.74
C PRO A 71 -20.41 -7.98 -7.65
N ARG A 72 -19.94 -7.89 -8.91
CA ARG A 72 -19.97 -9.00 -9.87
C ARG A 72 -19.08 -10.18 -9.45
N ALA A 73 -18.07 -9.94 -8.62
CA ALA A 73 -17.16 -10.98 -8.13
C ALA A 73 -17.44 -11.39 -6.68
N TYR A 74 -18.58 -10.98 -6.11
CA TYR A 74 -18.99 -11.43 -4.79
C TYR A 74 -19.35 -12.91 -4.85
N ARG A 75 -18.96 -13.67 -3.83
CA ARG A 75 -19.48 -15.01 -3.61
C ARG A 75 -20.76 -14.94 -2.80
N HIS A 76 -21.49 -16.05 -2.77
CA HIS A 76 -22.76 -16.17 -2.05
C HIS A 76 -22.63 -15.79 -0.56
N LEU A 77 -21.52 -16.15 0.08
CA LEU A 77 -21.29 -15.87 1.50
C LEU A 77 -20.51 -14.58 1.75
N THR A 78 -20.03 -13.90 0.70
CA THR A 78 -19.28 -12.65 0.86
C THR A 78 -20.19 -11.59 1.48
N ARG A 79 -19.72 -10.98 2.57
CA ARG A 79 -20.46 -9.89 3.22
C ARG A 79 -20.39 -8.63 2.35
N PRO A 80 -21.52 -8.13 1.82
CA PRO A 80 -21.51 -6.95 0.95
C PRO A 80 -21.13 -5.68 1.72
N ARG A 81 -20.54 -4.70 1.01
CA ARG A 81 -20.07 -3.43 1.59
C ARG A 81 -21.10 -2.74 2.49
N ARG A 82 -22.39 -2.76 2.08
CA ARG A 82 -23.51 -2.15 2.81
C ARG A 82 -23.75 -2.74 4.21
N ARG A 83 -23.26 -3.95 4.49
CA ARG A 83 -23.41 -4.59 5.80
C ARG A 83 -22.23 -4.34 6.74
N PHE A 84 -21.13 -3.72 6.32
CA PHE A 84 -20.03 -3.42 7.26
C PHE A 84 -20.48 -2.42 8.33
N GLY A 85 -20.10 -2.66 9.58
CA GLY A 85 -20.53 -1.86 10.74
C GLY A 85 -21.91 -2.24 11.32
N VAL A 86 -22.69 -3.08 10.64
CA VAL A 86 -23.99 -3.58 11.15
C VAL A 86 -23.76 -4.86 11.95
N ILE A 87 -24.36 -5.02 13.13
CA ILE A 87 -24.29 -6.29 13.87
C ILE A 87 -25.51 -7.13 13.48
N ASN A 88 -25.32 -8.44 13.27
CA ASN A 88 -26.46 -9.34 13.08
C ASN A 88 -27.29 -9.33 14.38
N LYS A 89 -28.59 -9.11 14.27
CA LYS A 89 -29.49 -9.19 15.43
C LYS A 89 -29.44 -10.63 15.97
N GLN A 90 -28.92 -10.80 17.19
CA GLN A 90 -28.77 -12.12 17.82
C GLN A 90 -30.08 -12.65 18.44
N ASN A 91 -31.09 -11.79 18.57
CA ASN A 91 -32.31 -12.14 19.29
C ASN A 91 -33.47 -12.41 18.32
N ILE A 92 -33.45 -13.60 17.71
CA ILE A 92 -34.66 -14.25 17.22
C ILE A 92 -35.04 -15.25 18.30
N SER A 93 -35.97 -14.88 19.20
CA SER A 93 -36.40 -15.76 20.29
C SER A 93 -37.27 -16.94 19.82
N TYR A 94 -37.73 -16.91 18.57
CA TYR A 94 -38.46 -18.00 17.93
C TYR A 94 -38.18 -17.99 16.42
N ILE A 95 -37.61 -19.08 15.89
CA ILE A 95 -37.41 -19.28 14.43
C ILE A 95 -38.76 -19.59 13.75
N PHE A 96 -39.70 -20.11 14.52
CA PHE A 96 -41.00 -20.57 14.06
C PHE A 96 -42.09 -19.98 14.95
N LYS A 97 -43.02 -19.23 14.35
CA LYS A 97 -44.28 -18.84 14.98
C LYS A 97 -45.35 -19.77 14.38
N PRO A 98 -45.92 -20.72 15.15
CA PRO A 98 -46.97 -21.59 14.64
C PRO A 98 -48.12 -20.74 14.11
N TRP A 99 -48.57 -21.01 12.88
CA TRP A 99 -49.70 -20.29 12.28
C TRP A 99 -51.06 -20.81 12.75
N HIS A 100 -51.08 -21.95 13.46
CA HIS A 100 -52.27 -22.56 14.03
C HIS A 100 -51.91 -23.31 15.33
N TYR A 101 -52.86 -23.39 16.25
CA TYR A 101 -52.77 -24.17 17.50
C TYR A 101 -53.85 -25.26 17.45
N PRO A 102 -53.56 -26.51 17.87
CA PRO A 102 -54.52 -27.62 17.74
C PRO A 102 -55.87 -27.35 18.42
#